data_AF-A0AAJ4N9D2-F1
#
_entry.id   AF-A0AAJ4N9D2-F1
#
_cell.length_a   1.000
_cell.length_b   1.000
_cell.length_c   1.000
_cell.angle_alpha   90.00
_cell.angle_beta   90.00
_cell.angle_gamma   90.00
#
_symmetry.space_group_name_H-M   'P 1'
#
loop_
_entity.id
_entity.type
_entity.pdbx_description
1 polymer ?
#
loop_
_entity_poly.entity_id
_entity_poly.type
_entity_poly.pdbx_seq_one_letter_code
_entity_poly.pdbx_strand_id
1 'polypeptide(L)'
;MILFHHTAVSFAEGIFTSQLNRGHVTRRVGEPLRDVVWLTTDGKHDGHGLTGGEQLDQVHRTYVEKVEQTKLREGKVWTADKTRVRIKVKVSSRDRKLFHYSAWSKKHDGPLFAKMMGLSCVKTITDLSTSELHRLMASAATKEDTWFLSFRPIHPGEFEEVLYRTDEGYVPYEFEQHGRHELEKVGIYSSDQSSLDELSEFLRPRHRYDRAGAVVTCADLSMPANVVVRGGGVNVAVDLASRHVLGGNPGDYEKDILAWVESHLRDLNDAWDKSRTQLKSYQSDQLTS
;
A
#
# COMPACT_ATOMS: atom_id res chain seq x y z
N MET A 1 15.79 14.53 10.17
CA MET A 1 15.28 15.14 8.93
C MET A 1 13.83 14.77 8.77
N ILE A 2 13.02 15.64 8.16
CA ILE A 2 11.62 15.35 7.85
C ILE A 2 11.56 14.81 6.42
N LEU A 3 10.85 13.71 6.25
CA LEU A 3 10.60 13.06 4.98
C LEU A 3 9.13 12.67 4.88
N PHE A 4 8.67 12.39 3.66
CA PHE A 4 7.30 12.00 3.38
C PHE A 4 7.28 10.66 2.63
N HIS A 5 6.29 9.85 2.94
CA HIS A 5 5.92 8.65 2.18
C HIS A 5 4.51 8.82 1.66
N HIS A 6 4.31 8.54 0.37
CA HIS A 6 2.99 8.55 -0.25
C HIS A 6 2.51 7.12 -0.47
N THR A 7 1.27 6.85 -0.09
CA THR A 7 0.68 5.51 -0.14
C THR A 7 -0.83 5.58 -0.37
N ALA A 8 -1.42 4.41 -0.59
CA ALA A 8 -2.86 4.24 -0.76
C ALA A 8 -3.52 3.86 0.57
N VAL A 9 -4.82 4.10 0.70
CA VAL A 9 -5.61 3.70 1.87
C VAL A 9 -5.50 2.19 2.14
N SER A 10 -5.57 1.36 1.10
CA SER A 10 -5.46 -0.10 1.21
C SER A 10 -4.12 -0.59 1.78
N PHE A 11 -3.05 0.20 1.63
CA PHE A 11 -1.74 -0.09 2.21
C PHE A 11 -1.55 0.54 3.59
N ALA A 12 -2.16 1.72 3.82
CA ALA A 12 -2.05 2.47 5.06
C ALA A 12 -2.42 1.62 6.28
N GLU A 13 -3.53 0.87 6.21
CA GLU A 13 -3.99 -0.01 7.29
C GLU A 13 -2.94 -1.06 7.69
N GLY A 14 -2.28 -1.69 6.71
CA GLY A 14 -1.21 -2.65 6.98
C GLY A 14 0.04 -1.98 7.55
N ILE A 15 0.38 -0.79 7.05
CA ILE A 15 1.53 0.01 7.53
C ILE A 15 1.31 0.42 8.99
N PHE A 16 0.09 0.80 9.37
CA PHE A 16 -0.22 1.24 10.73
C PHE A 16 -0.20 0.09 11.73
N THR A 17 -0.72 -1.09 11.38
CA THR A 17 -0.64 -2.25 12.30
C THR A 17 0.80 -2.76 12.47
N SER A 18 1.63 -2.62 11.43
CA SER A 18 3.00 -3.16 11.44
C SER A 18 4.04 -2.05 11.38
N GLN A 19 4.49 -1.71 10.19
CA GLN A 19 5.51 -0.72 9.92
C GLN A 19 5.58 -0.45 8.42
N LEU A 20 6.22 0.65 8.05
CA LEU A 20 6.54 0.90 6.66
C LEU A 20 7.83 0.15 6.31
N ASN A 21 7.70 -1.00 5.65
CA ASN A 21 8.84 -1.86 5.28
C ASN A 21 8.74 -2.52 3.91
N ARG A 22 7.63 -2.32 3.19
CA ARG A 22 7.41 -2.88 1.86
C ARG A 22 7.58 -1.84 0.78
N GLY A 23 8.22 -2.24 -0.31
CA GLY A 23 8.47 -1.43 -1.48
C GLY A 23 9.59 -2.03 -2.32
N HIS A 24 9.83 -1.42 -3.48
CA HIS A 24 10.85 -1.90 -4.40
C HIS A 24 11.48 -0.75 -5.17
N VAL A 25 12.71 -0.95 -5.64
CA VAL A 25 13.45 -0.04 -6.50
C VAL A 25 13.72 -0.74 -7.82
N THR A 26 13.26 -0.16 -8.92
CA THR A 26 13.64 -0.58 -10.27
C THR A 26 15.15 -0.45 -10.43
N ARG A 27 15.82 -1.52 -10.86
CA ARG A 27 17.26 -1.53 -11.13
C ARG A 27 17.52 -1.53 -12.62
N ARG A 28 18.67 -1.00 -13.04
CA ARG A 28 19.08 -1.04 -14.45
C ARG A 28 19.25 -2.46 -14.97
N VAL A 29 19.66 -3.38 -14.10
CA VAL A 29 19.79 -4.81 -14.41
C VAL A 29 18.44 -5.52 -14.59
N GLY A 30 17.32 -4.81 -14.43
CA GLY A 30 15.97 -5.32 -14.65
C GLY A 30 15.36 -6.07 -13.47
N GLU A 31 16.16 -6.59 -12.54
CA GLU A 31 15.66 -7.20 -11.29
C GLU A 31 15.35 -6.15 -10.22
N PRO A 32 14.11 -6.06 -9.71
CA PRO A 32 13.76 -5.09 -8.68
C PRO A 32 14.42 -5.44 -7.35
N LEU A 33 14.96 -4.43 -6.67
CA LEU A 33 15.43 -4.56 -5.29
C LEU A 33 14.25 -4.34 -4.34
N ARG A 34 13.89 -5.34 -3.53
CA ARG A 34 12.73 -5.35 -2.63
C ARG A 34 13.09 -4.92 -1.21
N ASP A 35 12.05 -4.78 -0.37
CA ASP A 35 12.13 -4.40 1.04
C ASP A 35 12.84 -3.06 1.25
N VAL A 36 12.54 -2.12 0.35
CA VAL A 36 13.04 -0.75 0.39
C VAL A 36 11.88 0.21 0.56
N VAL A 37 12.05 1.18 1.46
CA VAL A 37 11.06 2.23 1.70
C VAL A 37 11.46 3.47 0.90
N TRP A 38 10.54 3.93 0.04
CA TRP A 38 10.66 5.20 -0.64
C TRP A 38 10.22 6.36 0.25
N LEU A 39 11.07 7.38 0.35
CA LEU A 39 10.84 8.60 1.08
C LEU A 39 11.18 9.80 0.18
N THR A 40 10.63 10.97 0.48
CA THR A 40 10.92 12.21 -0.26
C THR A 40 10.97 13.41 0.67
N THR A 41 11.79 14.41 0.37
CA THR A 41 11.74 15.72 1.04
C THR A 41 10.62 16.62 0.53
N ASP A 42 10.06 16.31 -0.64
CA ASP A 42 8.89 16.99 -1.19
C ASP A 42 7.62 16.38 -0.63
N GLY A 43 6.78 17.20 0.01
CA GLY A 43 5.49 16.75 0.54
C GLY A 43 4.39 16.66 -0.52
N LYS A 44 4.59 17.15 -1.74
CA LYS A 44 3.59 17.07 -2.82
C LYS A 44 3.73 15.75 -3.57
N HIS A 45 2.59 15.15 -3.93
CA HIS A 45 2.53 13.86 -4.61
C HIS A 45 2.90 13.95 -6.11
N ASP A 46 2.69 15.10 -6.75
CA ASP A 46 2.91 15.28 -8.19
C ASP A 46 4.35 14.99 -8.62
N GLY A 47 4.54 14.35 -9.78
CA GLY A 47 5.88 14.13 -10.36
C GLY A 47 6.76 13.09 -9.64
N HIS A 48 6.17 12.29 -8.75
CA HIS A 48 6.85 11.18 -8.06
C HIS A 48 6.59 9.79 -8.68
N GLY A 49 5.86 9.71 -9.80
CA GLY A 49 5.52 8.44 -10.44
C GLY A 49 4.61 7.56 -9.58
N LEU A 50 3.76 8.18 -8.75
CA LEU A 50 2.77 7.48 -7.95
C LEU A 50 1.60 7.05 -8.83
N THR A 51 1.11 5.85 -8.60
CA THR A 51 -0.11 5.33 -9.23
C THR A 51 -1.34 6.06 -8.69
N GLY A 52 -2.32 6.31 -9.55
CA GLY A 52 -3.55 7.07 -9.27
C GLY A 52 -4.83 6.23 -9.31
N GLY A 53 -4.73 4.90 -9.38
CA GLY A 53 -5.89 4.00 -9.49
C GLY A 53 -6.20 3.57 -10.92
N GLU A 54 -5.28 3.76 -11.85
CA GLU A 54 -5.41 3.34 -13.24
C GLU A 54 -5.44 1.82 -13.40
N GLN A 55 -6.11 1.34 -14.45
CA GLN A 55 -6.09 -0.07 -14.84
C GLN A 55 -4.71 -0.45 -15.38
N LEU A 56 -4.15 -1.57 -14.93
CA LEU A 56 -2.89 -2.10 -15.42
C LEU A 56 -3.03 -2.59 -16.88
N ASP A 57 -2.16 -2.08 -17.75
CA ASP A 57 -1.96 -2.67 -19.07
C ASP A 57 -1.09 -3.94 -19.00
N GLN A 58 -0.92 -4.63 -20.13
CA GLN A 58 -0.19 -5.89 -20.19
C GLN A 58 1.30 -5.76 -19.83
N VAL A 59 1.92 -4.61 -20.13
CA VAL A 59 3.34 -4.35 -19.88
C VAL A 59 3.56 -4.16 -18.38
N HIS A 60 2.78 -3.28 -17.76
CA HIS A 60 2.83 -3.00 -16.34
C HIS A 60 2.39 -4.20 -15.51
N ARG A 61 1.43 -4.99 -15.99
CA ARG A 61 1.02 -6.24 -15.33
C ARG A 61 2.20 -7.20 -15.16
N THR A 62 2.98 -7.42 -16.22
CA THR A 62 4.17 -8.29 -16.18
C THR A 62 5.19 -7.80 -15.17
N TYR A 63 5.40 -6.48 -15.10
CA TYR A 63 6.30 -5.87 -14.13
C TYR A 63 5.78 -6.04 -12.68
N VAL A 64 4.49 -5.81 -12.44
CA VAL A 64 3.88 -5.96 -11.11
C VAL A 64 3.96 -7.42 -10.65
N GLU A 65 3.64 -8.39 -11.51
CA GLU A 65 3.78 -9.82 -11.18
C GLU A 65 5.22 -10.18 -10.78
N LYS A 66 6.20 -9.59 -11.48
CA LYS A 66 7.62 -9.76 -11.13
C LYS A 66 7.95 -9.16 -9.77
N VAL A 67 7.49 -7.95 -9.47
CA VAL A 67 7.73 -7.28 -8.19
C VAL A 67 7.09 -8.03 -7.03
N GLU A 68 5.80 -8.35 -7.15
CA GLU A 68 4.99 -9.00 -6.11
C GLU A 68 5.27 -10.50 -5.98
N GLN A 69 6.04 -11.08 -6.91
CA GLN A 69 6.37 -12.51 -6.96
C GLN A 69 5.12 -13.41 -6.96
N THR A 70 4.04 -12.91 -7.55
CA THR A 70 2.77 -13.61 -7.64
C THR A 70 2.11 -13.30 -8.96
N LYS A 71 1.30 -14.24 -9.46
CA LYS A 71 0.45 -13.99 -10.62
C LYS A 71 -0.73 -13.14 -10.20
N LEU A 72 -0.98 -12.09 -10.98
CA LEU A 72 -2.17 -11.29 -10.79
C LEU A 72 -3.38 -12.11 -11.28
N ARG A 73 -4.55 -11.86 -10.67
CA ARG A 73 -5.80 -12.47 -11.11
C ARG A 73 -6.08 -12.17 -12.58
N GLU A 74 -6.71 -13.10 -13.28
CA GLU A 74 -7.21 -12.84 -14.63
C GLU A 74 -8.25 -11.71 -14.65
N GLY A 75 -8.43 -11.10 -15.82
CA GLY A 75 -9.33 -9.95 -15.98
C GLY A 75 -8.70 -8.62 -15.58
N LYS A 76 -9.58 -7.66 -15.24
CA LYS A 76 -9.18 -6.28 -14.98
C LYS A 76 -8.54 -6.16 -13.59
N VAL A 77 -7.39 -5.48 -13.56
CA VAL A 77 -6.62 -5.19 -12.34
C VAL A 77 -6.32 -3.70 -12.32
N TRP A 78 -6.59 -3.05 -11.20
CA TRP A 78 -6.33 -1.64 -10.98
C TRP A 78 -5.19 -1.47 -9.99
N THR A 79 -4.39 -0.44 -10.20
CA THR A 79 -3.41 0.00 -9.22
C THR A 79 -4.11 0.61 -8.00
N ALA A 80 -3.39 0.71 -6.89
CA ALA A 80 -3.87 1.49 -5.75
C ALA A 80 -3.53 2.97 -5.96
N ASP A 81 -4.44 3.89 -5.63
CA ASP A 81 -4.19 5.33 -5.68
C ASP A 81 -3.26 5.74 -4.52
N LYS A 82 -1.96 5.82 -4.81
CA LYS A 82 -0.92 6.16 -3.84
C LYS A 82 -0.82 7.66 -3.58
N THR A 83 -1.67 8.47 -4.21
CA THR A 83 -1.71 9.92 -3.96
C THR A 83 -2.57 10.29 -2.75
N ARG A 84 -3.34 9.34 -2.22
CA ARG A 84 -4.37 9.56 -1.19
C ARG A 84 -3.83 9.78 0.20
N VAL A 85 -2.82 9.02 0.63
CA VAL A 85 -2.29 9.08 1.99
C VAL A 85 -0.84 9.56 1.95
N ARG A 86 -0.52 10.54 2.81
CA ARG A 86 0.84 11.01 3.04
C ARG A 86 1.22 10.82 4.49
N ILE A 87 2.27 10.05 4.73
CA ILE A 87 2.86 9.83 6.05
C ILE A 87 4.10 10.73 6.14
N LYS A 88 4.09 11.66 7.09
CA LYS A 88 5.25 12.47 7.46
C LYS A 88 6.05 11.72 8.50
N VAL A 89 7.35 11.53 8.25
CA VAL A 89 8.25 10.78 9.14
C VAL A 89 9.45 11.62 9.54
N LYS A 90 9.94 11.39 10.76
CA LYS A 90 11.15 12.01 11.27
C LYS A 90 12.24 10.96 11.42
N VAL A 91 13.14 10.92 10.44
CA VAL A 91 14.27 9.97 10.41
C VAL A 91 15.55 10.69 10.84
N SER A 92 16.43 10.02 11.58
CA SER A 92 17.74 10.59 11.93
C SER A 92 18.57 10.85 10.67
N SER A 93 19.21 12.01 10.56
CA SER A 93 20.14 12.29 9.45
C SER A 93 21.43 11.47 9.53
N ARG A 94 21.69 10.82 10.67
CA ARG A 94 22.83 9.92 10.89
C ARG A 94 22.48 8.45 10.63
N ASP A 95 21.27 8.19 10.15
CA ASP A 95 20.82 6.85 9.84
C ASP A 95 21.62 6.25 8.68
N ARG A 96 22.41 5.22 8.99
CA ARG A 96 23.28 4.54 8.02
C ARG A 96 22.53 3.69 7.00
N LYS A 97 21.22 3.49 7.19
CA LYS A 97 20.34 2.76 6.27
C LYS A 97 19.51 3.68 5.37
N LEU A 98 19.63 5.00 5.54
CA LEU A 98 18.98 6.00 4.71
C LEU A 98 19.95 6.56 3.67
N PHE A 99 19.57 6.50 2.40
CA PHE A 99 20.40 6.96 1.28
C PHE A 99 19.63 7.92 0.40
N HIS A 100 20.29 8.99 -0.04
CA HIS A 100 19.78 9.82 -1.12
C HIS A 100 19.76 9.00 -2.42
N TYR A 101 18.62 8.97 -3.10
CA TYR A 101 18.39 8.08 -4.23
C TYR A 101 19.39 8.32 -5.37
N SER A 102 19.59 9.57 -5.81
CA SER A 102 20.50 9.88 -6.91
C SER A 102 21.94 9.43 -6.65
N ALA A 103 22.43 9.59 -5.42
CA ALA A 103 23.78 9.17 -5.03
C ALA A 103 23.90 7.64 -5.00
N TRP A 104 22.90 6.96 -4.43
CA TRP A 104 22.84 5.50 -4.39
C TRP A 104 22.74 4.93 -5.82
N SER A 105 21.81 5.41 -6.62
CA SER A 105 21.59 4.95 -7.99
C SER A 105 22.81 5.21 -8.88
N LYS A 106 23.50 6.36 -8.73
CA LYS A 106 24.75 6.62 -9.45
C LYS A 106 25.81 5.54 -9.20
N LYS A 107 25.95 5.08 -7.96
CA LYS A 107 26.89 4.03 -7.57
C LYS A 107 26.49 2.65 -8.10
N HIS A 108 25.19 2.39 -8.21
CA HIS A 108 24.65 1.04 -8.38
C HIS A 108 24.08 0.76 -9.78
N ASP A 109 23.59 1.77 -10.49
CA ASP A 109 22.93 1.68 -11.80
C ASP A 109 23.57 2.62 -12.85
N GLY A 110 24.43 3.54 -12.42
CA GLY A 110 25.19 4.44 -13.28
C GLY A 110 24.69 5.90 -13.24
N PRO A 111 25.46 6.84 -13.80
CA PRO A 111 25.32 8.27 -13.54
C PRO A 111 24.03 8.91 -14.05
N LEU A 112 23.38 8.29 -15.05
CA LEU A 112 22.19 8.84 -15.70
C LEU A 112 20.89 8.12 -15.28
N PHE A 113 20.98 7.00 -14.56
CA PHE A 113 19.81 6.17 -14.31
C PHE A 113 18.77 6.85 -13.41
N ALA A 114 19.22 7.52 -12.33
CA ALA A 114 18.31 8.27 -11.45
C ALA A 114 17.52 9.34 -12.23
N LYS A 115 18.20 10.07 -13.12
CA LYS A 115 17.57 11.11 -13.95
C LYS A 115 16.57 10.53 -14.95
N MET A 116 16.89 9.36 -15.53
CA MET A 116 15.98 8.64 -16.41
C MET A 116 14.72 8.16 -15.66
N MET A 117 14.87 7.66 -14.43
CA MET A 117 13.73 7.30 -13.58
C MET A 117 12.89 8.53 -13.23
N GLY A 118 13.51 9.65 -12.83
CA GLY A 118 12.84 10.93 -12.65
C GLY A 118 12.04 11.39 -13.87
N LEU A 119 12.61 11.23 -15.07
CA LEU A 119 11.95 11.58 -16.32
C LEU A 119 10.73 10.68 -16.60
N SER A 120 10.83 9.38 -16.33
CA SER A 120 9.72 8.44 -16.51
C SER A 120 8.49 8.77 -15.65
N CYS A 121 8.68 9.50 -14.53
CA CYS A 121 7.58 9.95 -13.69
C CYS A 121 6.76 11.10 -14.28
N VAL A 122 7.24 11.78 -15.31
CA VAL A 122 6.60 12.98 -15.88
C VAL A 122 6.42 12.91 -17.40
N LYS A 123 7.05 11.94 -18.07
CA LYS A 123 6.97 11.73 -19.52
C LYS A 123 7.08 10.25 -19.87
N THR A 124 6.37 9.83 -20.92
CA THR A 124 6.60 8.55 -21.58
C THR A 124 7.98 8.56 -22.25
N ILE A 125 8.79 7.55 -21.98
CA ILE A 125 10.17 7.44 -22.48
C ILE A 125 10.39 6.30 -23.48
N THR A 126 9.37 5.49 -23.74
CA THR A 126 9.50 4.15 -24.35
C THR A 126 9.90 4.16 -25.83
N ASP A 127 9.80 5.29 -26.53
CA ASP A 127 10.08 5.39 -27.97
C ASP A 127 10.98 6.60 -28.32
N LEU A 128 11.69 7.14 -27.32
CA LEU A 128 12.55 8.30 -27.54
C LEU A 128 13.87 7.89 -28.19
N SER A 129 14.32 8.65 -29.19
CA SER A 129 15.70 8.53 -29.65
C SER A 129 16.69 8.91 -28.54
N THR A 130 17.92 8.40 -28.61
CA THR A 130 18.97 8.73 -27.61
C THR A 130 19.19 10.24 -27.49
N SER A 131 19.15 10.97 -28.59
CA SER A 131 19.32 12.43 -28.61
C SER A 131 18.17 13.15 -27.92
N GLU A 132 16.92 12.72 -28.15
CA GLU A 132 15.75 13.29 -27.48
C GLU A 132 15.73 12.97 -25.99
N LEU A 133 16.09 11.73 -25.62
CA LEU A 133 16.22 11.33 -24.23
C LEU A 133 17.24 12.21 -23.51
N HIS A 134 18.44 12.39 -24.05
CA HIS A 134 19.45 13.26 -23.44
C HIS A 134 18.98 14.72 -23.33
N ARG A 135 18.32 15.25 -24.37
CA ARG A 135 17.76 16.60 -24.34
C ARG A 135 16.73 16.75 -23.21
N LEU A 136 15.82 15.80 -23.09
CA LEU A 136 14.79 15.82 -22.04
C LEU A 136 15.38 15.64 -20.65
N MET A 137 16.38 14.76 -20.48
CA MET A 137 17.09 14.61 -19.21
C MET A 137 17.81 15.89 -18.80
N ALA A 138 18.26 16.72 -19.74
CA ALA A 138 18.89 18.00 -19.43
C ALA A 138 17.88 19.10 -19.05
N SER A 139 16.67 19.09 -19.64
CA SER A 139 15.72 20.21 -19.52
C SER A 139 14.51 19.95 -18.64
N ALA A 140 14.13 18.70 -18.39
CA ALA A 140 12.92 18.37 -17.66
C ALA A 140 13.10 18.61 -16.15
N ALA A 141 12.09 19.26 -15.56
CA ALA A 141 11.95 19.34 -14.11
C ALA A 141 11.45 17.99 -13.57
N THR A 142 12.35 17.26 -12.94
CA THR A 142 12.10 15.94 -12.35
C THR A 142 12.50 15.97 -10.87
N LYS A 143 12.10 14.95 -10.09
CA LYS A 143 12.16 15.00 -8.62
C LYS A 143 13.11 13.99 -7.98
N GLU A 144 13.92 13.28 -8.74
CA GLU A 144 14.83 12.24 -8.24
C GLU A 144 15.75 12.71 -7.11
N ASP A 145 16.11 14.00 -7.10
CA ASP A 145 16.95 14.62 -6.06
C ASP A 145 16.21 14.96 -4.76
N THR A 146 14.89 14.74 -4.70
CA THR A 146 14.14 14.81 -3.45
C THR A 146 13.98 13.43 -2.81
N TRP A 147 14.31 12.35 -3.54
CA TRP A 147 14.01 10.99 -3.11
C TRP A 147 15.10 10.38 -2.23
N PHE A 148 14.65 9.58 -1.29
CA PHE A 148 15.47 8.81 -0.36
C PHE A 148 15.00 7.35 -0.32
N LEU A 149 15.95 6.45 -0.13
CA LEU A 149 15.71 5.03 0.10
C LEU A 149 16.10 4.69 1.53
N SER A 150 15.18 4.09 2.28
CA SER A 150 15.52 3.45 3.56
C SER A 150 15.57 1.93 3.39
N PHE A 151 16.72 1.35 3.75
CA PHE A 151 16.95 -0.10 3.82
C PHE A 151 16.69 -0.67 5.21
N ARG A 152 15.94 0.06 6.04
CA ARG A 152 15.34 -0.46 7.25
C ARG A 152 13.84 -0.12 7.27
N PRO A 153 13.04 -0.88 8.02
CA PRO A 153 11.69 -0.48 8.34
C PRO A 153 11.64 0.89 9.02
N ILE A 154 10.60 1.67 8.73
CA ILE A 154 10.23 2.87 9.49
C ILE A 154 9.09 2.50 10.42
N HIS A 155 9.34 2.59 11.72
CA HIS A 155 8.36 2.21 12.73
C HIS A 155 7.25 3.27 12.83
N PRO A 156 5.99 2.92 13.11
CA PRO A 156 4.92 3.91 13.26
C PRO A 156 5.17 4.96 14.36
N GLY A 157 6.02 4.64 15.34
CA GLY A 157 6.51 5.61 16.33
C GLY A 157 7.40 6.74 15.75
N GLU A 158 7.91 6.59 14.53
CA GLU A 158 8.64 7.64 13.80
C GLU A 158 7.72 8.49 12.90
N PHE A 159 6.41 8.18 12.86
CA PHE A 159 5.43 8.94 12.10
C PHE A 159 5.08 10.19 12.91
N GLU A 160 5.26 11.36 12.32
CA GLU A 160 4.91 12.66 12.89
C GLU A 160 3.47 13.03 12.54
N GLU A 161 2.98 12.61 11.37
CA GLU A 161 1.66 12.96 10.87
C GLU A 161 1.22 11.97 9.80
N VAL A 162 -0.08 11.70 9.73
CA VAL A 162 -0.71 10.93 8.65
C VAL A 162 -1.85 11.78 8.10
N LEU A 163 -1.78 12.09 6.81
CA LEU A 163 -2.71 12.99 6.15
C LEU A 163 -3.39 12.30 4.97
N TYR A 164 -4.66 12.60 4.80
CA TYR A 164 -5.48 12.23 3.65
C TYR A 164 -5.59 13.40 2.67
N ARG A 165 -5.54 13.11 1.37
CA ARG A 165 -5.72 14.08 0.30
C ARG A 165 -7.20 14.21 -0.07
N THR A 166 -7.72 15.43 0.09
CA THR A 166 -9.00 15.89 -0.44
C THR A 166 -8.76 16.84 -1.62
N ASP A 167 -9.85 17.30 -2.25
CA ASP A 167 -9.78 18.31 -3.32
C ASP A 167 -9.30 19.68 -2.79
N GLU A 168 -9.52 19.95 -1.50
CA GLU A 168 -9.14 21.21 -0.84
C GLU A 168 -7.72 21.18 -0.26
N GLY A 169 -7.09 20.00 -0.15
CA GLY A 169 -5.73 19.86 0.36
C GLY A 169 -5.53 18.58 1.16
N TYR A 170 -4.64 18.66 2.16
CA TYR A 170 -4.36 17.53 3.05
C TYR A 170 -4.99 17.77 4.42
N VAL A 171 -5.73 16.80 4.93
CA VAL A 171 -6.37 16.79 6.25
C VAL A 171 -5.90 15.60 7.08
N PRO A 172 -5.99 15.62 8.42
CA PRO A 172 -5.71 14.44 9.25
C PRO A 172 -6.48 13.21 8.78
N TYR A 173 -5.79 12.08 8.63
CA TYR A 173 -6.43 10.83 8.21
C TYR A 173 -7.24 10.22 9.36
N GLU A 174 -8.55 10.16 9.15
CA GLU A 174 -9.51 9.41 9.96
C GLU A 174 -10.12 8.27 9.13
N PHE A 175 -10.11 7.03 9.66
CA PHE A 175 -10.52 5.84 8.91
C PHE A 175 -12.01 5.89 8.49
N GLU A 176 -12.91 6.25 9.40
CA GLU A 176 -14.36 6.27 9.08
C GLU A 176 -14.70 7.35 8.04
N GLN A 177 -14.01 8.49 8.09
CA GLN A 177 -14.29 9.61 7.19
C GLN A 177 -13.64 9.44 5.81
N HIS A 178 -12.46 8.80 5.75
CA HIS A 178 -11.65 8.78 4.53
C HIS A 178 -11.29 7.37 4.06
N GLY A 179 -11.12 6.43 4.99
CA GLY A 179 -10.57 5.10 4.72
C GLY A 179 -11.62 4.09 4.27
N ARG A 180 -12.72 3.95 5.02
CA ARG A 180 -13.74 2.90 4.79
C ARG A 180 -14.24 2.88 3.35
N HIS A 181 -14.71 4.02 2.85
CA HIS A 181 -15.26 4.11 1.50
C HIS A 181 -14.20 3.83 0.42
N GLU A 182 -12.94 4.26 0.62
CA GLU A 182 -11.85 3.98 -0.32
C GLU A 182 -11.49 2.49 -0.37
N LEU A 183 -11.59 1.77 0.76
CA LEU A 183 -11.42 0.32 0.78
C LEU A 183 -12.56 -0.39 0.03
N GLU A 184 -13.80 0.03 0.22
CA GLU A 184 -14.96 -0.58 -0.42
C GLU A 184 -14.90 -0.45 -1.95
N LYS A 185 -14.37 0.66 -2.48
CA LYS A 185 -14.14 0.85 -3.93
C LYS A 185 -13.27 -0.24 -4.56
N VAL A 186 -12.41 -0.90 -3.78
CA VAL A 186 -11.52 -1.97 -4.23
C VAL A 186 -11.93 -3.34 -3.70
N GLY A 187 -13.14 -3.49 -3.18
CA GLY A 187 -13.71 -4.76 -2.71
C GLY A 187 -13.22 -5.20 -1.35
N ILE A 188 -12.66 -4.28 -0.57
CA ILE A 188 -12.20 -4.51 0.80
C ILE A 188 -13.25 -3.93 1.74
N TYR A 189 -13.90 -4.78 2.51
CA TYR A 189 -14.98 -4.37 3.43
C TYR A 189 -14.51 -4.50 4.87
N SER A 190 -14.87 -3.54 5.72
CA SER A 190 -14.55 -3.56 7.15
C SER A 190 -15.82 -3.67 7.98
N SER A 191 -15.77 -4.33 9.13
CA SER A 191 -16.84 -4.25 10.14
C SER A 191 -17.13 -2.79 10.52
N ASP A 192 -18.35 -2.51 10.98
CA ASP A 192 -18.76 -1.15 11.36
C ASP A 192 -18.01 -0.64 12.61
N GLN A 193 -18.13 0.67 12.88
CA GLN A 193 -17.41 1.30 13.99
C GLN A 193 -17.75 0.67 15.35
N SER A 194 -19.02 0.30 15.61
CA SER A 194 -19.40 -0.30 16.89
C SER A 194 -18.76 -1.66 17.11
N SER A 195 -18.72 -2.53 16.09
CA SER A 195 -18.03 -3.82 16.21
C SER A 195 -16.51 -3.64 16.37
N LEU A 196 -15.93 -2.62 15.75
CA LEU A 196 -14.50 -2.30 15.89
C LEU A 196 -14.15 -1.70 17.26
N ASP A 197 -15.08 -0.96 17.86
CA ASP A 197 -14.93 -0.45 19.23
C ASP A 197 -14.89 -1.62 20.22
N GLU A 198 -15.73 -2.64 20.06
CA GLU A 198 -15.69 -3.88 20.85
C GLU A 198 -14.34 -4.60 20.72
N LEU A 199 -13.80 -4.75 19.50
CA LEU A 199 -12.45 -5.30 19.32
C LEU A 199 -11.37 -4.48 20.05
N SER A 200 -11.52 -3.16 20.06
CA SER A 200 -10.55 -2.24 20.66
C SER A 200 -10.51 -2.34 22.19
N GLU A 201 -11.53 -2.91 22.84
CA GLU A 201 -11.54 -3.14 24.29
C GLU A 201 -10.41 -4.08 24.73
N PHE A 202 -10.08 -5.08 23.91
CA PHE A 202 -9.02 -6.05 24.19
C PHE A 202 -7.80 -5.94 23.25
N LEU A 203 -7.96 -5.52 21.99
CA LEU A 203 -6.86 -5.22 21.07
C LEU A 203 -6.38 -3.78 21.24
N ARG A 204 -5.70 -3.50 22.36
CA ARG A 204 -5.26 -2.14 22.69
C ARG A 204 -4.23 -1.61 21.68
N PRO A 205 -4.40 -0.38 21.16
CA PRO A 205 -3.44 0.24 20.25
C PRO A 205 -2.02 0.30 20.80
N ARG A 206 -1.02 -0.07 19.99
CA ARG A 206 0.42 0.05 20.35
C ARG A 206 0.97 1.46 20.13
N HIS A 207 0.31 2.26 19.30
CA HIS A 207 0.66 3.65 19.03
C HIS A 207 -0.56 4.39 18.48
N ARG A 208 -0.48 5.72 18.36
CA ARG A 208 -1.59 6.61 17.97
C ARG A 208 -2.23 6.39 16.59
N TYR A 209 -1.64 5.53 15.76
CA TYR A 209 -2.14 5.20 14.42
C TYR A 209 -2.60 3.74 14.33
N ASP A 210 -2.29 2.93 15.36
CA ASP A 210 -2.76 1.56 15.45
C ASP A 210 -4.24 1.58 15.84
N ARG A 211 -5.03 0.71 15.24
CA ARG A 211 -6.45 0.57 15.53
C ARG A 211 -6.85 -0.89 15.34
N ALA A 212 -7.85 -1.33 16.10
CA ALA A 212 -8.47 -2.60 15.80
C ALA A 212 -9.17 -2.54 14.44
N GLY A 213 -9.05 -3.61 13.67
CA GLY A 213 -9.63 -3.72 12.33
C GLY A 213 -10.04 -5.16 12.07
N ALA A 214 -11.21 -5.32 11.44
CA ALA A 214 -11.69 -6.58 10.92
C ALA A 214 -12.05 -6.35 9.45
N VAL A 215 -11.22 -6.91 8.56
CA VAL A 215 -11.28 -6.64 7.13
C VAL A 215 -11.56 -7.93 6.37
N VAL A 216 -12.54 -7.88 5.47
CA VAL A 216 -13.01 -8.98 4.64
C VAL A 216 -12.67 -8.68 3.19
N THR A 217 -12.02 -9.63 2.51
CA THR A 217 -11.66 -9.51 1.10
C THR A 217 -11.62 -10.87 0.42
N CYS A 218 -12.39 -11.04 -0.64
CA CYS A 218 -12.32 -12.17 -1.56
C CYS A 218 -11.28 -11.83 -2.65
N ALA A 219 -10.07 -12.35 -2.49
CA ALA A 219 -8.99 -12.21 -3.47
C ALA A 219 -9.06 -13.28 -4.59
N ASP A 220 -9.70 -14.41 -4.30
CA ASP A 220 -9.87 -15.57 -5.18
C ASP A 220 -11.25 -16.21 -4.92
N LEU A 221 -11.97 -16.60 -5.97
CA LEU A 221 -13.29 -17.23 -5.83
C LEU A 221 -13.23 -18.65 -5.26
N SER A 222 -12.07 -19.32 -5.29
CA SER A 222 -11.91 -20.64 -4.65
C SER A 222 -11.53 -20.57 -3.17
N MET A 223 -11.18 -19.39 -2.65
CA MET A 223 -10.77 -19.27 -1.27
C MET A 223 -11.97 -19.34 -0.31
N PRO A 224 -11.80 -19.90 0.89
CA PRO A 224 -12.89 -19.92 1.86
C PRO A 224 -13.15 -18.50 2.40
N ALA A 225 -14.38 -18.30 2.87
CA ALA A 225 -14.77 -17.05 3.50
C ALA A 225 -13.94 -16.79 4.76
N ASN A 226 -13.26 -15.66 4.81
CA ASN A 226 -12.39 -15.33 5.93
C ASN A 226 -12.40 -13.83 6.23
N VAL A 227 -12.02 -13.51 7.47
CA VAL A 227 -11.77 -12.15 7.96
C VAL A 227 -10.33 -12.04 8.44
N VAL A 228 -9.68 -10.92 8.15
CA VAL A 228 -8.39 -10.55 8.72
C VAL A 228 -8.63 -9.60 9.89
N VAL A 229 -8.39 -10.09 11.10
CA VAL A 229 -8.41 -9.30 12.34
C VAL A 229 -7.02 -8.78 12.62
N ARG A 230 -6.91 -7.48 12.90
CA ARG A 230 -5.65 -6.77 13.11
C ARG A 230 -5.76 -5.67 14.17
N GLY A 231 -4.63 -5.24 14.71
CA GLY A 231 -4.54 -4.20 15.74
C GLY A 231 -3.95 -4.73 17.04
N GLY A 232 -3.35 -3.85 17.86
CA GLY A 232 -2.63 -4.28 19.07
C GLY A 232 -1.44 -5.20 18.77
N GLY A 233 -0.93 -5.12 17.53
CA GLY A 233 0.05 -6.00 16.90
C GLY A 233 -0.38 -7.46 16.71
N VAL A 234 -1.68 -7.72 16.71
CA VAL A 234 -2.29 -8.89 16.10
C VAL A 234 -2.42 -8.66 14.59
N ASN A 235 -2.23 -9.73 13.81
CA ASN A 235 -2.61 -9.79 12.40
C ASN A 235 -2.87 -11.26 12.06
N VAL A 236 -4.15 -11.65 12.02
CA VAL A 236 -4.59 -13.04 11.91
C VAL A 236 -5.76 -13.17 10.94
N ALA A 237 -5.72 -14.18 10.09
CA ALA A 237 -6.83 -14.55 9.22
C ALA A 237 -7.63 -15.67 9.88
N VAL A 238 -8.95 -15.52 9.98
CA VAL A 238 -9.88 -16.47 10.59
C VAL A 238 -10.88 -16.94 9.54
N ASP A 239 -11.03 -18.24 9.39
CA ASP A 239 -12.06 -18.86 8.55
C ASP A 239 -13.44 -18.65 9.16
N LEU A 240 -14.39 -18.10 8.39
CA LEU A 240 -15.74 -17.82 8.89
C LEU A 240 -16.60 -19.09 9.05
N ALA A 241 -16.30 -20.16 8.31
CA ALA A 241 -17.06 -21.40 8.38
C ALA A 241 -16.59 -22.29 9.55
N SER A 242 -15.30 -22.57 9.61
CA SER A 242 -14.69 -23.44 10.62
C SER A 242 -14.30 -22.71 11.90
N ARG A 243 -14.20 -21.38 11.88
CA ARG A 243 -13.80 -20.54 13.02
C ARG A 243 -12.40 -20.91 13.53
N HIS A 244 -11.51 -21.20 12.59
CA HIS A 244 -10.13 -21.50 12.89
C HIS A 244 -9.21 -20.46 12.27
N VAL A 245 -8.09 -20.23 12.93
CA VAL A 245 -7.02 -19.39 12.39
C VAL A 245 -6.43 -20.08 11.17
N LEU A 246 -6.51 -19.42 10.02
CA LEU A 246 -5.90 -19.85 8.75
C LEU A 246 -4.42 -19.49 8.70
N GLY A 247 -4.02 -18.40 9.37
CA GLY A 247 -2.64 -17.96 9.43
C GLY A 247 -2.47 -16.63 10.14
N GLY A 248 -1.21 -16.27 10.43
CA GLY A 248 -0.87 -15.08 11.21
C GLY A 248 -0.56 -15.42 12.68
N ASN A 249 -0.49 -14.39 13.51
CA ASN A 249 -0.23 -14.54 14.95
C ASN A 249 -1.34 -13.85 15.76
N PRO A 250 -2.25 -14.61 16.40
CA PRO A 250 -3.27 -14.06 17.27
C PRO A 250 -2.72 -13.60 18.64
N GLY A 251 -1.49 -14.00 19.00
CA GLY A 251 -0.92 -13.77 20.33
C GLY A 251 -1.78 -14.42 21.41
N ASP A 252 -1.89 -13.75 22.56
CA ASP A 252 -2.70 -14.20 23.70
C ASP A 252 -4.21 -13.97 23.49
N TYR A 253 -4.60 -13.33 22.39
CA TYR A 253 -5.98 -12.89 22.13
C TYR A 253 -6.80 -13.87 21.30
N GLU A 254 -6.28 -15.06 20.97
CA GLU A 254 -6.95 -15.99 20.05
C GLU A 254 -8.39 -16.30 20.47
N LYS A 255 -8.62 -16.58 21.75
CA LYS A 255 -9.96 -16.90 22.26
C LYS A 255 -10.93 -15.73 22.11
N ASP A 256 -10.49 -14.52 22.46
CA ASP A 256 -11.32 -13.31 22.39
C ASP A 256 -11.63 -12.94 20.93
N ILE A 257 -10.65 -13.09 20.03
CA ILE A 257 -10.84 -12.89 18.60
C ILE A 257 -11.86 -13.88 18.03
N LEU A 258 -11.75 -15.16 18.35
CA LEU A 258 -12.67 -16.18 17.85
C LEU A 258 -14.09 -15.96 18.38
N ALA A 259 -14.23 -15.59 19.66
CA ALA A 259 -15.53 -15.25 20.25
C ALA A 259 -16.16 -14.02 19.57
N TRP A 260 -15.35 -12.98 19.29
CA TRP A 260 -15.82 -11.80 18.56
C TRP A 260 -16.22 -12.15 17.11
N VAL A 261 -15.45 -12.97 16.40
CA VAL A 261 -15.82 -13.42 15.05
C VAL A 261 -17.14 -14.19 15.07
N GLU A 262 -17.37 -15.00 16.11
CA GLU A 262 -18.63 -15.73 16.28
C GLU A 262 -19.83 -14.80 16.52
N SER A 263 -19.67 -13.75 17.33
CA SER A 263 -20.75 -12.78 17.58
C SER A 263 -21.09 -11.90 16.36
N HIS A 264 -20.12 -11.68 15.47
CA HIS A 264 -20.26 -10.82 14.27
C HIS A 264 -20.36 -11.62 12.96
N LEU A 265 -20.59 -12.94 13.04
CA LEU A 265 -20.50 -13.84 11.90
C LEU A 265 -21.41 -13.46 10.73
N ARG A 266 -22.62 -12.96 11.01
CA ARG A 266 -23.57 -12.55 9.98
C ARG A 266 -23.02 -11.40 9.14
N ASP A 267 -22.58 -10.33 9.79
CA ASP A 267 -22.11 -9.12 9.11
C ASP A 267 -20.81 -9.39 8.35
N LEU A 268 -19.95 -10.26 8.89
CA LEU A 268 -18.73 -10.73 8.21
C LEU A 268 -19.05 -11.54 6.94
N ASN A 269 -20.08 -12.40 6.96
CA ASN A 269 -20.51 -13.13 5.75
C ASN A 269 -21.18 -12.19 4.73
N ASP A 270 -21.96 -11.21 5.17
CA ASP A 270 -22.54 -10.20 4.27
C ASP A 270 -21.43 -9.37 3.60
N ALA A 271 -20.38 -9.00 4.34
CA ALA A 271 -19.18 -8.35 3.79
C ALA A 271 -18.42 -9.25 2.80
N TRP A 272 -18.34 -10.55 3.08
CA TRP A 272 -17.75 -11.54 2.19
C TRP A 272 -18.49 -11.61 0.86
N ASP A 273 -19.82 -11.67 0.89
CA ASP A 273 -20.64 -11.73 -0.31
C ASP A 273 -20.54 -10.48 -1.18
N LYS A 274 -20.44 -9.30 -0.56
CA LYS A 274 -20.16 -8.04 -1.27
C LYS A 274 -18.79 -8.11 -1.97
N SER A 275 -17.75 -8.50 -1.24
CA SER A 275 -16.38 -8.64 -1.79
C SER A 275 -16.32 -9.64 -2.94
N ARG A 276 -16.96 -10.80 -2.78
CA ARG A 276 -17.04 -11.84 -3.82
C ARG A 276 -17.80 -11.35 -5.06
N THR A 277 -18.89 -10.61 -4.88
CA THR A 277 -19.66 -10.03 -5.98
C THR A 277 -18.82 -9.03 -6.77
N GLN A 278 -18.04 -8.21 -6.08
CA GLN A 278 -17.12 -7.26 -6.71
C GLN A 278 -15.97 -7.96 -7.44
N LEU A 279 -15.40 -9.04 -6.88
CA LEU A 279 -14.40 -9.82 -7.61
C LEU A 279 -14.97 -10.40 -8.92
N LYS A 280 -16.21 -10.91 -8.89
CA LYS A 280 -16.88 -11.43 -10.10
C LYS A 280 -17.08 -10.35 -11.16
N SER A 281 -17.39 -9.11 -10.78
CA SER A 281 -17.58 -8.03 -11.77
C SER A 281 -16.29 -7.69 -12.54
N TYR A 282 -15.13 -7.87 -11.90
CA TYR A 282 -13.82 -7.71 -12.56
C TYR A 282 -13.50 -8.82 -13.59
N GLN A 283 -14.19 -9.96 -13.51
CA GLN A 283 -14.04 -11.11 -14.41
C GLN A 283 -15.10 -11.13 -15.52
N SER A 284 -16.35 -10.70 -15.23
CA SER A 284 -17.48 -10.81 -16.15
C SER A 284 -17.43 -9.91 -17.38
N ASP A 285 -16.69 -8.79 -17.32
CA ASP A 285 -16.51 -7.87 -18.45
C ASP A 285 -15.67 -8.45 -19.62
N GLN A 286 -15.31 -9.74 -19.56
CA GLN A 286 -14.63 -10.47 -20.64
C GLN A 286 -15.58 -11.17 -21.62
N LEU A 287 -16.87 -11.34 -21.28
CA LEU A 287 -17.82 -12.07 -22.13
C LEU A 287 -18.50 -11.20 -23.20
N THR A 288 -18.12 -9.93 -23.30
CA THR A 288 -18.71 -8.96 -24.24
C THR A 288 -17.70 -8.27 -25.16
N SER A 289 -16.44 -8.74 -25.21
CA SER A 289 -15.40 -8.24 -26.14
C SER A 289 -14.97 -9.28 -27.15
#